data_AF-A0A2E3Z932-F1
#
_entry.id   AF-A0A2E3Z932-F1
#
_cell.length_a   1.000
_cell.length_b   1.000
_cell.length_c   1.000
_cell.angle_alpha   90.00
_cell.angle_beta   90.00
_cell.angle_gamma   90.00
#
_symmetry.space_group_name_H-M   'P 1'
#
loop_
_entity.id
_entity.type
_entity.pdbx_description
1 polymer ?
#
loop_
_entity_poly.entity_id
_entity_poly.type
_entity_poly.pdbx_seq_one_letter_code
_entity_poly.pdbx_strand_id
1 'polypeptide(L)'
;MDKPGYYGYWLAIAFSLTCGNGCSQGERVYPVTGRVLFEDGAPADTGMIEFRSVELGINARAKIQKDGSFQLTTYRPFDGAIAGKHQAIIVQHIITEVPAPQKHVPNPGKNLQPLVHRAHKIVAKKYSNYDSTTLEFIVEPIDNNVFDVKVEQ
;
A
#
# COMPACT_ATOMS: atom_id res chain seq x y z
N MET A 1 -21.80 39.32 64.75
CA MET A 1 -21.24 37.95 64.86
C MET A 1 -21.84 37.12 63.73
N ASP A 2 -21.22 37.28 62.56
CA ASP A 2 -20.69 36.26 61.63
C ASP A 2 -21.51 34.98 61.30
N LYS A 3 -21.60 34.71 59.98
CA LYS A 3 -22.35 33.69 59.22
C LYS A 3 -21.73 32.25 59.33
N PRO A 4 -22.10 31.27 58.46
CA PRO A 4 -23.27 30.37 58.47
C PRO A 4 -22.85 28.87 58.40
N GLY A 5 -23.79 27.92 58.42
CA GLY A 5 -23.50 26.49 58.27
C GLY A 5 -24.52 25.73 57.42
N TYR A 6 -24.48 25.92 56.10
CA TYR A 6 -25.00 24.95 55.12
C TYR A 6 -23.90 23.91 54.90
N TYR A 7 -24.14 22.60 55.05
CA TYR A 7 -23.50 21.53 54.27
C TYR A 7 -24.07 20.16 54.71
N GLY A 8 -24.76 19.50 53.79
CA GLY A 8 -25.26 18.13 53.98
C GLY A 8 -25.67 17.50 52.65
N TYR A 9 -24.85 17.67 51.62
CA TYR A 9 -25.03 16.96 50.35
C TYR A 9 -24.53 15.54 50.51
N TRP A 10 -25.47 14.60 50.56
CA TRP A 10 -25.23 13.16 50.39
C TRP A 10 -24.63 12.90 49.01
N LEU A 11 -23.31 12.76 48.92
CA LEU A 11 -22.63 12.27 47.72
C LEU A 11 -22.73 10.75 47.69
N ALA A 12 -23.76 10.24 47.01
CA ALA A 12 -23.79 8.87 46.53
C ALA A 12 -22.75 8.75 45.40
N ILE A 13 -21.59 8.16 45.70
CA ILE A 13 -20.60 7.79 44.68
C ILE A 13 -21.09 6.49 44.04
N ALA A 14 -21.86 6.62 42.95
CA ALA A 14 -22.16 5.52 42.05
C ALA A 14 -20.88 5.17 41.27
N PHE A 15 -20.21 4.12 41.71
CA PHE A 15 -19.05 3.51 41.05
C PHE A 15 -19.53 2.79 39.78
N SER A 16 -19.75 3.55 38.70
CA SER A 16 -20.11 3.00 37.39
C SER A 16 -18.89 2.32 36.78
N LEU A 17 -18.78 1.01 36.98
CA LEU A 17 -17.93 0.12 36.18
C LEU A 17 -18.44 0.15 34.73
N THR A 18 -17.88 1.03 33.91
CA THR A 18 -18.01 0.89 32.46
C THR A 18 -16.98 -0.14 31.99
N CYS A 19 -17.41 -1.41 31.93
CA CYS A 19 -16.75 -2.44 31.13
C CYS A 19 -16.84 -2.04 29.65
N GLY A 20 -15.83 -1.31 29.17
CA GLY A 20 -15.61 -1.13 27.74
C GLY A 20 -15.11 -2.44 27.14
N ASN A 21 -16.02 -3.19 26.54
CA ASN A 21 -15.71 -4.30 25.64
C ASN A 21 -15.09 -3.73 24.35
N GLY A 22 -13.78 -3.44 24.37
CA GLY A 22 -13.01 -3.07 23.20
C GLY A 22 -12.73 -4.29 22.33
N CYS A 23 -13.75 -4.78 21.62
CA CYS A 23 -13.55 -5.70 20.53
C CYS A 23 -12.74 -4.96 19.45
N SER A 24 -11.52 -5.40 19.16
CA SER A 24 -10.60 -4.78 18.22
C SER A 24 -11.14 -4.88 16.79
N GLN A 25 -12.09 -4.02 16.41
CA GLN A 25 -12.30 -3.71 15.00
C GLN A 25 -11.06 -2.92 14.55
N GLY A 26 -10.40 -3.38 13.48
CA GLY A 26 -9.27 -2.68 12.89
C GLY A 26 -9.63 -1.24 12.52
N GLU A 27 -8.60 -0.44 12.27
CA GLU A 27 -8.76 0.98 11.91
C GLU A 27 -9.66 1.16 10.70
N ARG A 28 -10.38 2.30 10.64
CA ARG A 28 -11.21 2.61 9.48
C ARG A 28 -10.32 2.81 8.25
N VAL A 29 -10.69 2.16 7.16
CA VAL A 29 -10.04 2.26 5.86
C VAL A 29 -10.90 3.02 4.87
N TYR A 30 -10.23 3.66 3.92
CA TYR A 30 -10.80 4.54 2.90
C TYR A 30 -10.34 4.07 1.51
N PRO A 31 -11.23 3.98 0.51
CA PRO A 31 -10.88 3.52 -0.83
C PRO A 31 -9.70 4.28 -1.42
N VAL A 32 -8.72 3.53 -1.93
CA VAL A 32 -7.55 4.06 -2.65
C VAL A 32 -7.39 3.34 -3.97
N THR A 33 -7.34 4.12 -5.04
CA THR A 33 -7.00 3.66 -6.40
C THR A 33 -5.87 4.51 -6.96
N GLY A 34 -5.28 4.07 -8.07
CA GLY A 34 -4.29 4.88 -8.75
C GLY A 34 -3.66 4.20 -9.94
N ARG A 35 -2.62 4.84 -10.48
CA ARG A 35 -1.79 4.30 -11.55
C ARG A 35 -0.31 4.51 -11.27
N VAL A 36 0.50 3.51 -11.61
CA VAL A 36 1.96 3.62 -11.62
C VAL A 36 2.44 3.87 -13.04
N LEU A 37 3.11 5.00 -13.25
CA LEU A 37 3.57 5.47 -14.54
C LEU A 37 5.05 5.79 -14.48
N PHE A 38 5.79 5.43 -15.51
CA PHE A 38 7.14 5.94 -15.73
C PHE A 38 7.11 7.42 -16.11
N GLU A 39 8.26 8.08 -15.98
CA GLU A 39 8.43 9.50 -16.36
C GLU A 39 8.01 9.79 -17.82
N ASP A 40 8.21 8.83 -18.73
CA ASP A 40 7.77 8.94 -20.12
C ASP A 40 6.26 8.69 -20.34
N GLY A 41 5.51 8.49 -19.27
CA GLY A 41 4.07 8.25 -19.28
C GLY A 41 3.67 6.79 -19.54
N ALA A 42 4.62 5.89 -19.83
CA ALA A 42 4.29 4.47 -19.99
C ALA A 42 3.86 3.86 -18.64
N PRO A 43 2.87 2.94 -18.62
CA PRO A 43 2.49 2.27 -17.40
C PRO A 43 3.56 1.28 -16.93
N ALA A 44 3.76 1.18 -15.61
CA ALA A 44 4.39 0.00 -15.04
C ALA A 44 3.39 -1.16 -15.14
N ASP A 45 3.68 -2.16 -15.96
CA ASP A 45 2.71 -3.21 -16.33
C ASP A 45 2.82 -4.49 -15.49
N THR A 46 3.65 -4.46 -14.45
CA THR A 46 3.89 -5.57 -13.53
C THR A 46 4.33 -5.08 -12.15
N GLY A 47 4.14 -5.93 -11.15
CA GLY A 47 4.61 -5.73 -9.79
C GLY A 47 3.49 -5.58 -8.76
N MET A 48 3.92 -5.25 -7.55
CA MET A 48 3.08 -4.93 -6.41
C MET A 48 3.43 -3.53 -5.93
N ILE A 49 2.41 -2.78 -5.50
CA ILE A 49 2.58 -1.54 -4.75
C ILE A 49 2.13 -1.77 -3.31
N GLU A 50 2.88 -1.24 -2.35
CA GLU A 50 2.57 -1.31 -0.93
C GLU A 50 2.67 0.08 -0.31
N PHE A 51 1.66 0.44 0.48
CA PHE A 51 1.60 1.65 1.29
C PHE A 51 1.71 1.22 2.74
N ARG A 52 2.67 1.79 3.48
CA ARG A 52 2.82 1.59 4.92
C ARG A 52 2.52 2.90 5.64
N SER A 53 1.53 2.87 6.54
CA SER A 53 1.23 4.00 7.40
C SER A 53 2.45 4.36 8.24
N VAL A 54 2.81 5.64 8.26
CA VAL A 54 3.92 6.15 9.07
C VAL A 54 3.62 6.05 10.56
N GLU A 55 2.37 6.31 10.97
CA GLU A 55 1.99 6.37 12.39
C GLU A 55 1.77 4.97 12.99
N LEU A 56 0.96 4.14 12.33
CA LEU A 56 0.54 2.83 12.87
C LEU A 56 1.27 1.63 12.27
N GLY A 57 2.10 1.82 11.23
CA GLY A 57 2.80 0.71 10.55
C GLY A 57 1.88 -0.28 9.84
N ILE A 58 0.61 0.06 9.63
CA ILE A 58 -0.37 -0.77 8.93
C ILE A 58 -0.11 -0.70 7.42
N ASN A 59 -0.10 -1.85 6.76
CA ASN A 59 0.16 -1.97 5.33
C ASN A 59 -1.14 -2.12 4.52
N ALA A 60 -1.20 -1.44 3.39
CA ALA A 60 -2.17 -1.64 2.33
C ALA A 60 -1.43 -1.99 1.04
N ARG A 61 -1.92 -2.95 0.25
CA ARG A 61 -1.21 -3.45 -0.94
C ARG A 61 -2.12 -3.69 -2.13
N ALA A 62 -1.54 -3.65 -3.32
CA ALA A 62 -2.23 -3.98 -4.55
C ALA A 62 -1.28 -4.56 -5.61
N LYS A 63 -1.83 -5.41 -6.47
CA LYS A 63 -1.18 -5.80 -7.72
C LYS A 63 -1.33 -4.68 -8.73
N ILE A 64 -0.23 -4.33 -9.40
CA ILE A 64 -0.23 -3.40 -10.52
C ILE A 64 -0.70 -4.15 -11.78
N GLN A 65 -1.73 -3.63 -12.43
CA GLN A 65 -2.30 -4.20 -13.66
C GLN A 65 -1.49 -3.78 -14.89
N LYS A 66 -1.78 -4.40 -16.05
CA LYS A 66 -1.07 -4.12 -17.32
C LYS A 66 -1.15 -2.65 -17.78
N ASP A 67 -2.17 -1.92 -17.36
CA ASP A 67 -2.36 -0.49 -17.65
C ASP A 67 -1.79 0.42 -16.54
N GLY A 68 -1.05 -0.15 -15.59
CA GLY A 68 -0.50 0.54 -14.43
C GLY A 68 -1.48 0.73 -13.28
N SER A 69 -2.75 0.37 -13.45
CA SER A 69 -3.76 0.60 -12.41
C SER A 69 -3.56 -0.29 -11.18
N PHE A 70 -3.98 0.23 -10.02
CA PHE A 70 -4.01 -0.50 -8.76
C PHE A 70 -5.20 -0.08 -7.89
N GLN A 71 -5.59 -0.96 -6.98
CA GLN A 71 -6.62 -0.70 -5.97
C GLN A 71 -6.19 -1.34 -4.65
N LEU A 72 -5.99 -0.54 -3.61
CA LEU A 72 -5.40 -0.99 -2.35
C LEU A 72 -6.36 -1.86 -1.54
N THR A 73 -5.77 -2.74 -0.75
CA THR A 73 -6.44 -3.61 0.23
C THR A 73 -5.64 -3.61 1.52
N THR A 74 -6.31 -3.38 2.64
CA THR A 74 -5.77 -3.55 4.00
C THR A 74 -6.36 -4.79 4.66
N TYR A 75 -7.69 -4.87 4.85
CA TYR A 75 -8.33 -5.95 5.61
C TYR A 75 -9.22 -6.84 4.73
N ARG A 76 -9.95 -6.24 3.79
CA ARG A 76 -10.89 -6.89 2.87
C ARG A 76 -10.58 -6.45 1.44
N PRO A 77 -10.87 -7.29 0.43
CA PRO A 77 -10.60 -6.93 -0.96
C PRO A 77 -11.13 -5.53 -1.29
N PHE A 78 -10.22 -4.68 -1.75
CA PHE A 78 -10.49 -3.33 -2.28
C PHE A 78 -11.01 -2.31 -1.26
N ASP A 79 -10.83 -2.55 0.03
CA ASP A 79 -11.25 -1.64 1.11
C ASP A 79 -10.34 -0.41 1.30
N GLY A 80 -9.19 -0.39 0.62
CA GLY A 80 -8.30 0.75 0.56
C GLY A 80 -7.21 0.74 1.61
N ALA A 81 -7.01 1.87 2.28
CA ALA A 81 -5.96 2.10 3.28
C ALA A 81 -6.49 2.98 4.42
N ILE A 82 -5.84 2.94 5.59
CA ILE A 82 -6.21 3.82 6.71
C ILE A 82 -5.91 5.29 6.34
N ALA A 83 -6.55 6.24 7.01
CA ALA A 83 -6.23 7.65 6.82
C ALA A 83 -4.84 8.01 7.37
N GLY A 84 -4.20 9.02 6.79
CA GLY A 84 -2.93 9.58 7.26
C GLY A 84 -1.77 9.39 6.30
N LYS A 85 -0.55 9.72 6.78
CA LYS A 85 0.67 9.69 5.98
C LYS A 85 1.15 8.25 5.75
N HIS A 86 1.49 7.93 4.52
CA HIS A 86 2.03 6.64 4.10
C HIS A 86 3.35 6.85 3.35
N GLN A 87 4.30 5.94 3.57
CA GLN A 87 5.39 5.69 2.61
C GLN A 87 4.95 4.59 1.66
N ALA A 88 5.43 4.61 0.41
CA ALA A 88 5.12 3.58 -0.56
C ALA A 88 6.36 2.95 -1.20
N ILE A 89 6.25 1.67 -1.54
CA ILE A 89 7.24 0.93 -2.33
C ILE A 89 6.58 0.20 -3.49
N ILE A 90 7.39 -0.11 -4.50
CA ILE A 90 7.02 -0.92 -5.65
C ILE A 90 8.01 -2.08 -5.76
N VAL A 91 7.48 -3.30 -5.81
CA VAL A 91 8.25 -4.54 -5.94
C VAL A 91 7.90 -5.20 -7.27
N GLN A 92 8.90 -5.39 -8.12
CA GLN A 92 8.76 -6.11 -9.38
C GLN A 92 9.57 -7.42 -9.34
N HIS A 93 8.88 -8.54 -9.55
CA HIS A 93 9.55 -9.82 -9.76
C HIS A 93 9.75 -10.01 -11.26
N ILE A 94 10.96 -9.71 -11.73
CA ILE A 94 11.30 -9.88 -13.14
C ILE A 94 12.08 -11.18 -13.26
N ILE A 95 11.52 -12.13 -14.00
CA ILE A 95 12.30 -13.29 -14.45
C ILE A 95 13.17 -12.76 -15.60
N THR A 96 14.40 -12.39 -15.30
CA THR A 96 15.41 -12.22 -16.32
C THR A 96 15.82 -13.62 -16.76
N GLU A 97 15.29 -14.12 -17.87
CA GLU A 97 15.91 -15.25 -18.55
C GLU A 97 17.27 -14.76 -19.09
N VAL A 98 18.31 -14.86 -18.27
CA VAL A 98 19.68 -14.91 -18.78
C VAL A 98 19.73 -16.18 -19.61
N PRO A 99 19.94 -16.11 -20.94
CA PRO A 99 20.12 -17.33 -21.71
C PRO A 99 21.31 -18.05 -21.09
N ALA A 100 21.07 -19.20 -20.46
CA ALA A 100 22.17 -20.09 -20.11
C ALA A 100 23.01 -20.26 -21.39
N PRO A 101 24.35 -20.25 -21.34
CA PRO A 101 25.16 -20.55 -22.51
C PRO A 101 24.76 -21.95 -22.98
N GLN A 102 23.89 -22.00 -23.98
CA GLN A 102 23.41 -23.25 -24.52
C GLN A 102 24.62 -23.89 -25.18
N LYS A 103 25.14 -24.98 -24.61
CA LYS A 103 25.85 -25.98 -25.41
C LYS A 103 24.82 -26.60 -26.35
N HIS A 104 24.45 -25.86 -27.40
CA HIS A 104 23.39 -26.25 -28.31
C HIS A 104 23.94 -27.29 -29.28
N VAL A 105 23.53 -28.55 -29.10
CA VAL A 105 23.44 -29.50 -30.22
C VAL A 105 22.17 -29.10 -30.97
N PRO A 106 22.24 -28.63 -32.23
CA PRO A 106 21.04 -28.20 -32.96
C PRO A 106 20.08 -29.38 -33.12
N ASN A 107 18.84 -29.22 -32.64
CA ASN A 107 17.76 -30.14 -32.96
C ASN A 107 16.91 -29.52 -34.08
N PRO A 108 17.06 -29.97 -35.34
CA PRO A 108 16.37 -29.39 -36.49
C PRO A 108 14.92 -29.84 -36.50
N GLY A 109 14.04 -29.12 -35.79
CA GLY A 109 12.61 -29.43 -35.80
C GLY A 109 11.75 -28.63 -34.83
N LYS A 110 12.35 -27.96 -33.84
CA LYS A 110 11.61 -27.03 -32.99
C LYS A 110 11.75 -25.63 -33.56
N ASN A 111 10.69 -25.09 -34.14
CA ASN A 111 10.54 -23.64 -34.31
C ASN A 111 10.61 -23.04 -32.90
N LEU A 112 11.81 -22.64 -32.48
CA LEU A 112 11.98 -21.75 -31.35
C LEU A 112 11.35 -20.44 -31.81
N GLN A 113 10.05 -20.27 -31.50
CA GLN A 113 9.48 -18.93 -31.49
C GLN A 113 10.47 -18.08 -30.70
N PRO A 114 10.90 -16.90 -31.22
CA PRO A 114 11.70 -15.99 -30.42
C PRO A 114 10.95 -15.88 -29.10
N LEU A 115 11.58 -16.24 -27.99
CA LEU A 115 11.01 -15.95 -26.68
C LEU A 115 10.88 -14.43 -26.68
N VAL A 116 9.67 -13.95 -26.98
CA VAL A 116 9.34 -12.54 -26.94
C VAL A 116 9.23 -12.23 -25.45
N HIS A 117 10.37 -12.26 -24.75
CA HIS A 117 10.55 -11.58 -23.49
C HIS A 117 10.41 -10.11 -23.83
N ARG A 118 9.16 -9.61 -23.81
CA ARG A 118 8.95 -8.18 -23.75
C ARG A 118 9.80 -7.70 -22.59
N ALA A 119 10.88 -6.97 -22.86
CA ALA A 119 11.67 -6.36 -21.83
C ALA A 119 10.72 -5.44 -21.05
N HIS A 120 10.32 -5.85 -19.84
CA HIS A 120 9.52 -5.01 -19.00
C HIS A 120 10.40 -3.83 -18.59
N LYS A 121 9.82 -2.63 -18.52
CA LYS A 121 10.49 -1.50 -17.89
C LYS A 121 10.56 -1.76 -16.40
N ILE A 122 11.73 -1.57 -15.83
CA ILE A 122 11.99 -1.83 -14.42
C ILE A 122 11.93 -0.51 -13.68
N VAL A 123 11.33 -0.52 -12.50
CA VAL A 123 11.26 0.64 -11.62
C VAL A 123 12.59 0.77 -10.85
N ALA A 124 13.10 1.99 -10.73
CA ALA A 124 14.36 2.27 -10.07
C ALA A 124 14.41 1.66 -8.66
N LYS A 125 15.55 1.05 -8.31
CA LYS A 125 15.72 0.30 -7.05
C LYS A 125 15.36 1.09 -5.79
N LYS A 126 15.50 2.43 -5.81
CA LYS A 126 15.12 3.30 -4.68
C LYS A 126 13.65 3.14 -4.27
N TYR A 127 12.76 2.81 -5.20
CA TYR A 127 11.35 2.60 -4.88
C TYR A 127 11.03 1.21 -4.31
N SER A 128 12.02 0.30 -4.20
CA SER A 128 11.79 -1.06 -3.69
C SER A 128 12.01 -1.23 -2.19
N ASN A 129 12.46 -0.18 -1.49
CA ASN A 129 12.76 -0.22 -0.06
C ASN A 129 12.28 1.06 0.63
N TYR A 130 11.64 0.91 1.79
CA TYR A 130 11.16 2.03 2.61
C TYR A 130 12.26 2.97 3.10
N ASP A 131 13.50 2.48 3.24
CA ASP A 131 14.62 3.30 3.71
C ASP A 131 15.17 4.23 2.61
N SER A 132 14.86 3.97 1.34
CA SER A 132 15.36 4.72 0.19
C SER A 132 14.27 5.30 -0.72
N THR A 133 13.02 4.90 -0.54
CA THR A 133 11.89 5.44 -1.30
C THR A 133 11.61 6.87 -0.92
N THR A 134 11.27 7.68 -1.92
CA THR A 134 10.78 9.05 -1.73
C THR A 134 9.27 9.14 -1.97
N LEU A 135 8.58 8.01 -2.20
CA LEU A 135 7.16 7.99 -2.43
C LEU A 135 6.41 8.15 -1.11
N GLU A 136 5.73 9.28 -0.97
CA GLU A 136 4.89 9.60 0.17
C GLU A 136 3.50 10.02 -0.29
N PHE A 137 2.48 9.54 0.41
CA PHE A 137 1.08 9.83 0.10
C PHE A 137 0.30 10.11 1.38
N ILE A 138 -0.75 10.92 1.27
CA ILE A 138 -1.71 11.15 2.36
C ILE A 138 -3.03 10.56 1.93
N VAL A 139 -3.50 9.57 2.66
CA VAL A 139 -4.85 9.03 2.47
C VAL A 139 -5.80 9.88 3.31
N GLU A 140 -6.71 10.56 2.63
CA GLU A 140 -7.73 11.38 3.27
C GLU A 140 -8.92 10.52 3.71
N PRO A 141 -9.64 10.92 4.77
CA PRO A 141 -10.83 10.21 5.25
C PRO A 141 -12.06 10.45 4.35
N ILE A 142 -11.92 10.14 3.05
CA ILE A 142 -12.91 10.33 1.99
C ILE A 142 -13.09 9.03 1.19
N ASP A 143 -14.18 8.92 0.44
CA ASP A 143 -14.50 7.69 -0.30
C ASP A 143 -13.80 7.56 -1.68
N ASN A 144 -12.88 8.47 -2.02
CA ASN A 144 -12.24 8.50 -3.34
C ASN A 144 -10.82 9.08 -3.31
N ASN A 145 -9.85 8.34 -2.78
CA ASN A 145 -8.43 8.69 -2.93
C ASN A 145 -7.90 8.14 -4.25
N VAL A 146 -7.32 9.01 -5.09
CA VAL A 146 -6.76 8.63 -6.41
C VAL A 146 -5.34 9.18 -6.54
N PHE A 147 -4.36 8.31 -6.83
CA PHE A 147 -2.96 8.70 -6.94
C PHE A 147 -2.34 8.34 -8.30
N ASP A 148 -1.67 9.32 -8.92
CA ASP A 148 -0.74 9.09 -10.03
C ASP A 148 0.68 8.96 -9.47
N VAL A 149 1.20 7.74 -9.45
CA VAL A 149 2.52 7.39 -8.91
C VAL A 149 3.54 7.46 -10.04
N LYS A 150 4.37 8.51 -10.04
CA LYS A 150 5.44 8.72 -11.02
C LYS A 150 6.75 8.11 -10.56
N VAL A 151 7.38 7.31 -11.42
CA VAL A 151 8.62 6.59 -11.11
C VAL A 151 9.65 6.64 -12.23
N GLU A 152 10.91 6.71 -11.84
CA GLU A 152 12.07 6.48 -12.69
C GLU A 152 12.32 4.98 -12.94
N GLN A 153 13.11 4.70 -13.98
CA GLN A 153 13.60 3.35 -14.31
C GLN A 153 14.88 2.99 -13.55
#